data_AF-A0A3M1CKC1-F1
#
_entry.id   AF-A0A3M1CKC1-F1
#
_cell.length_a   1.000
_cell.length_b   1.000
_cell.length_c   1.000
_cell.angle_alpha   90.00
_cell.angle_beta   90.00
_cell.angle_gamma   90.00
#
_symmetry.space_group_name_H-M   'P 1'
#
loop_
_entity.id
_entity.type
_entity.pdbx_description
1 polymer ?
#
loop_
_entity_poly.entity_id
_entity_poly.type
_entity_poly.pdbx_seq_one_letter_code
_entity_poly.pdbx_strand_id
1 'polypeptide(L)'
;MFFRRPIKEINAEFPAEERYLGSIQRIVREACATAGMSRRQISSVQLALEEGATNIIRHAYLYEKGALRLRIVIYRKLIVFSLIDTGRSFQPAGSATLDLEKLVESGRRGGLGFYMIQKIMDSVEYISSGGRNELRMVKRLHGTPASSAPLLRRLWSLRMKFSVGTLLVVSLIVLIAFYFIDRNSTGRVRRQLDETVTALSKTIADQASGYILNHRSPFEFDELVRSYVHSNPDLRQVILIDSTGRMLANSGEELAGIGTRYVPPARVDTLLTGQPQHLPGKAKNRNVLVMAIKSGRLQLGRVFVFYSAERLEAQLRSARLQALLVTGLLLLIGVVGIFLLSSYFVTPIVEITRRVRRYTSGDLETELPLEGAEEFFEISRALNEMTTRLSRDRKHLVERERLAKEIEVASQIQQTLLPRQLPAIPGLEVDAFYRAASLVGGDLYDVFEIDGGRYCLV
;
A
#
# COMPACT_ATOMS: atom_id res chain seq x y z
N MET A 1 23.33 12.06 25.09
CA MET A 1 23.63 11.50 26.43
C MET A 1 22.80 10.23 26.66
N PHE A 2 23.14 9.11 26.00
CA PHE A 2 22.30 7.88 25.94
C PHE A 2 22.92 6.64 26.61
N PHE A 3 24.10 6.76 27.22
CA PHE A 3 24.84 5.63 27.77
C PHE A 3 24.63 5.53 29.30
N ARG A 4 23.65 4.72 29.73
CA ARG A 4 23.61 4.16 31.10
C ARG A 4 24.69 3.08 31.22
N ARG A 5 25.02 2.62 32.45
CA ARG A 5 26.04 1.58 32.70
C ARG A 5 25.93 0.39 31.73
N PRO A 6 27.03 -0.04 31.09
CA PRO A 6 27.01 -1.17 30.16
C PRO A 6 26.71 -2.47 30.89
N ILE A 7 26.00 -3.39 30.23
CA ILE A 7 25.72 -4.74 30.73
C ILE A 7 26.99 -5.59 30.67
N LYS A 8 27.74 -5.45 29.58
CA LYS A 8 29.00 -6.16 29.36
C LYS A 8 29.88 -5.33 28.44
N GLU A 9 31.18 -5.35 28.70
CA GLU A 9 32.20 -4.76 27.85
C GLU A 9 33.25 -5.81 27.54
N ILE A 10 33.63 -5.90 26.27
CA ILE A 10 34.62 -6.85 25.75
C ILE A 10 35.67 -6.02 25.00
N ASN A 11 36.94 -6.22 25.35
CA ASN A 11 38.07 -5.61 24.68
C ASN A 11 39.00 -6.71 24.21
N ALA A 12 39.39 -6.68 22.94
CA ALA A 12 40.33 -7.61 22.34
C ALA A 12 41.28 -6.86 21.42
N GLU A 13 42.54 -7.28 21.38
CA GLU A 13 43.57 -6.67 20.54
C GLU A 13 44.23 -7.76 19.69
N PHE A 14 44.37 -7.47 18.41
CA PHE A 14 44.88 -8.39 17.41
C PHE A 14 45.97 -7.71 16.58
N PRO A 15 46.99 -8.45 16.13
CA PRO A 15 47.81 -7.99 15.01
C PRO A 15 46.91 -7.74 13.79
N ALA A 16 47.16 -6.65 13.07
CA ALA A 16 46.41 -6.25 11.89
C ALA A 16 46.73 -7.16 10.68
N GLU A 17 46.35 -8.43 10.76
CA GLU A 17 46.61 -9.46 9.77
C GLU A 17 45.36 -10.29 9.48
N GLU A 18 45.16 -10.71 8.23
CA GLU A 18 43.96 -11.42 7.79
C GLU A 18 43.69 -12.72 8.56
N ARG A 19 44.75 -13.41 9.04
CA ARG A 19 44.62 -14.65 9.82
C ARG A 19 43.81 -14.49 11.11
N TYR A 20 43.71 -13.28 11.66
CA TYR A 20 42.95 -13.01 12.89
C TYR A 20 41.48 -12.63 12.64
N LEU A 21 41.06 -12.49 11.38
CA LEU A 21 39.69 -12.11 11.02
C LEU A 21 38.66 -13.14 11.54
N GLY A 22 38.98 -14.43 11.48
CA GLY A 22 38.13 -15.49 12.04
C GLY A 22 37.98 -15.39 13.56
N SER A 23 39.01 -14.94 14.27
CA SER A 23 38.95 -14.72 15.72
C SER A 23 38.05 -13.53 16.07
N ILE A 24 38.15 -12.45 15.32
CA ILE A 24 37.27 -11.27 15.43
C ILE A 24 35.81 -11.69 15.22
N GLN A 25 35.51 -12.39 14.12
CA GLN A 25 34.15 -12.86 13.80
C GLN A 25 33.55 -13.74 14.90
N ARG A 26 34.36 -14.59 15.56
CA ARG A 26 33.91 -15.45 16.67
C ARG A 26 33.51 -14.63 17.90
N ILE A 27 34.35 -13.68 18.33
CA ILE A 27 34.03 -12.79 19.47
C ILE A 27 32.75 -11.99 19.19
N VAL A 28 32.61 -11.47 17.97
CA VAL A 28 31.43 -10.71 17.56
C VAL A 28 30.17 -11.59 17.59
N ARG A 29 30.27 -12.82 17.08
CA ARG A 29 29.15 -13.79 17.13
C ARG A 29 28.70 -14.04 18.56
N GLU A 30 29.63 -14.33 19.47
CA GLU A 30 29.35 -14.60 20.88
C GLU A 30 28.74 -13.38 21.58
N ALA A 31 29.28 -12.17 21.31
CA ALA A 31 28.76 -10.93 21.87
C ALA A 31 27.33 -10.63 21.38
N CYS A 32 27.06 -10.79 20.08
CA CYS A 32 25.72 -10.60 19.50
C CYS A 32 24.73 -11.65 19.99
N ALA A 33 25.15 -12.91 20.14
CA ALA A 33 24.32 -13.97 20.70
C ALA A 33 23.96 -13.69 22.17
N THR A 34 24.93 -13.24 22.97
CA THR A 34 24.70 -12.82 24.37
C THR A 34 23.74 -11.63 24.45
N ALA A 35 23.75 -10.74 23.46
CA ALA A 35 22.84 -9.61 23.35
C ALA A 35 21.42 -9.98 22.87
N GLY A 36 21.14 -11.24 22.56
CA GLY A 36 19.82 -11.73 22.14
C GLY A 36 19.48 -11.46 20.67
N MET A 37 20.48 -11.26 19.80
CA MET A 37 20.24 -11.09 18.37
C MET A 37 19.84 -12.40 17.67
N SER A 38 18.98 -12.31 16.66
CA SER A 38 18.65 -13.44 15.78
C SER A 38 19.84 -13.86 14.90
N ARG A 39 19.87 -15.12 14.42
CA ARG A 39 20.91 -15.61 13.50
C ARG A 39 21.13 -14.68 12.30
N ARG A 40 20.04 -14.18 11.70
CA ARG A 40 20.11 -13.24 10.57
C ARG A 40 20.79 -11.92 10.93
N GLN A 41 20.45 -11.35 12.09
CA GLN A 41 21.08 -10.12 12.57
C GLN A 41 22.56 -10.32 12.87
N ILE A 42 22.92 -11.46 13.46
CA ILE A 42 24.31 -11.83 13.75
C ILE A 42 25.13 -11.87 12.45
N SER A 43 24.66 -12.59 11.42
CA SER A 43 25.36 -12.68 10.14
C SER A 43 25.54 -11.32 9.46
N SER A 44 24.53 -10.45 9.49
CA SER A 44 24.67 -9.10 8.93
C SER A 44 25.71 -8.27 9.70
N VAL A 45 25.67 -8.27 11.03
CA VAL A 45 26.66 -7.54 11.85
C VAL A 45 28.08 -8.07 11.65
N GLN A 46 28.25 -9.39 11.51
CA GLN A 46 29.55 -9.99 11.20
C GLN A 46 30.11 -9.47 9.87
N LEU A 47 29.28 -9.39 8.82
CA LEU A 47 29.69 -8.85 7.52
C LEU A 47 30.15 -7.39 7.62
N ALA A 48 29.42 -6.54 8.36
CA ALA A 48 29.83 -5.15 8.56
C ALA A 48 31.15 -5.03 9.34
N LEU A 49 31.36 -5.84 10.37
CA LEU A 49 32.63 -5.83 11.11
C LEU A 49 33.80 -6.41 10.32
N GLU A 50 33.56 -7.44 9.51
CA GLU A 50 34.57 -8.02 8.63
C GLU A 50 35.03 -7.00 7.60
N GLU A 51 34.10 -6.28 6.99
CA GLU A 51 34.40 -5.21 6.05
C GLU A 51 35.18 -4.07 6.72
N GLY A 52 34.79 -3.67 7.93
CA GLY A 52 35.51 -2.65 8.71
C GLY A 52 36.93 -3.09 9.06
N ALA A 53 37.11 -4.32 9.53
CA ALA A 53 38.41 -4.86 9.90
C ALA A 53 39.33 -5.04 8.67
N THR A 54 38.78 -5.55 7.57
CA THR A 54 39.50 -5.72 6.30
C THR A 54 39.95 -4.36 5.75
N ASN A 55 39.10 -3.33 5.85
CA ASN A 55 39.47 -1.98 5.45
C ASN A 55 40.64 -1.44 6.26
N ILE A 56 40.67 -1.66 7.58
CA ILE A 56 41.81 -1.25 8.42
C ILE A 56 43.09 -2.02 8.04
N ILE A 57 43.02 -3.34 7.92
CA ILE A 57 44.17 -4.19 7.59
C ILE A 57 44.77 -3.82 6.22
N ARG A 58 43.92 -3.66 5.20
CA ARG A 58 44.37 -3.42 3.82
C ARG A 58 44.68 -1.96 3.51
N HIS A 59 43.89 -1.02 4.02
CA HIS A 59 43.98 0.38 3.64
C HIS A 59 44.67 1.27 4.68
N ALA A 60 44.53 0.98 5.99
CA ALA A 60 45.21 1.78 7.02
C ALA A 60 46.66 1.35 7.21
N TYR A 61 46.96 0.05 7.11
CA TYR A 61 48.29 -0.50 7.31
C TYR A 61 49.02 -0.93 6.03
N LEU A 62 48.36 -0.99 4.86
CA LEU A 62 48.99 -1.37 3.58
C LEU A 62 49.85 -2.66 3.67
N TYR A 63 49.39 -3.64 4.46
CA TYR A 63 50.12 -4.89 4.77
C TYR A 63 51.36 -4.75 5.68
N GLU A 64 51.60 -3.59 6.27
CA GLU A 64 52.60 -3.39 7.33
C GLU A 64 52.09 -3.90 8.70
N LYS A 65 53.02 -4.14 9.64
CA LYS A 65 52.67 -4.60 10.99
C LYS A 65 51.93 -3.49 11.75
N GLY A 66 50.69 -3.79 12.12
CA GLY A 66 49.82 -2.90 12.90
C GLY A 66 49.06 -3.64 14.00
N ALA A 67 48.31 -2.90 14.81
CA ALA A 67 47.44 -3.45 15.83
C ALA A 67 46.00 -2.96 15.63
N LEU A 68 45.06 -3.90 15.65
CA LEU A 68 43.63 -3.66 15.58
C LEU A 68 43.00 -4.01 16.92
N ARG A 69 42.41 -3.01 17.59
CA ARG A 69 41.69 -3.20 18.84
C ARG A 69 40.19 -3.19 18.58
N LEU A 70 39.53 -4.27 18.97
CA LEU A 70 38.08 -4.42 18.96
C LEU A 70 37.52 -4.17 20.36
N ARG A 71 36.64 -3.19 20.48
CA ARG A 71 35.87 -2.92 21.69
C ARG A 71 34.38 -3.13 21.40
N ILE A 72 33.73 -3.96 22.21
CA ILE A 72 32.28 -4.24 22.12
C ILE A 72 31.63 -3.87 23.45
N VAL A 73 30.65 -2.97 23.40
CA VAL A 73 29.91 -2.54 24.58
C VAL A 73 28.43 -2.87 24.40
N ILE A 74 27.92 -3.75 25.25
CA ILE A 74 26.53 -4.20 25.23
C ILE A 74 25.72 -3.38 26.23
N TYR A 75 24.69 -2.70 25.73
CA TYR A 75 23.68 -2.02 26.54
C TYR A 75 22.33 -2.74 26.40
N ARG A 76 21.37 -2.38 27.25
CA ARG A 76 20.03 -3.01 27.27
C ARG A 76 19.25 -2.88 25.95
N LYS A 77 19.54 -1.86 25.14
CA LYS A 77 18.80 -1.55 23.90
C LYS A 77 19.68 -1.43 22.66
N LEU A 78 21.00 -1.54 22.80
CA LEU A 78 21.94 -1.38 21.70
C LEU A 78 23.26 -2.07 22.02
N ILE A 79 24.00 -2.43 20.99
CA ILE A 79 25.39 -2.86 21.05
C ILE A 79 26.24 -1.86 20.26
N VAL A 80 27.41 -1.55 20.78
CA VAL A 80 28.38 -0.65 20.14
C VAL A 80 29.63 -1.45 19.84
N PHE A 81 30.11 -1.36 18.61
CA PHE A 81 31.38 -1.93 18.17
C PHE A 81 32.31 -0.78 17.82
N SER A 82 33.53 -0.80 18.34
CA SER A 82 34.58 0.15 18.01
C SER A 82 35.79 -0.63 17.51
N LEU A 83 36.17 -0.41 16.25
CA LEU A 83 37.42 -0.87 15.67
C LEU A 83 38.41 0.28 15.76
N ILE A 84 39.52 0.07 16.46
CA ILE A 84 40.50 1.10 16.80
C ILE A 84 41.86 0.71 16.24
N ASP A 85 42.51 1.64 15.55
CA ASP A 85 43.83 1.46 14.95
C ASP A 85 44.70 2.72 15.06
N THR A 86 45.97 2.56 14.69
CA THR A 86 46.98 3.62 14.61
C THR A 86 47.58 3.74 13.20
N GLY A 87 46.87 3.22 12.20
CA GLY A 87 47.28 3.26 10.80
C GLY A 87 46.99 4.61 10.14
N ARG A 88 47.17 4.67 8.82
CA ARG A 88 46.86 5.87 8.04
C ARG A 88 45.37 6.20 8.16
N SER A 89 45.06 7.43 8.55
CA SER A 89 43.68 7.89 8.69
C SER A 89 42.98 7.89 7.34
N PHE A 90 41.85 7.22 7.25
CA PHE A 90 40.96 7.28 6.10
C PHE A 90 39.84 8.28 6.38
N GLN A 91 39.71 9.34 5.58
CA GLN A 91 38.52 10.20 5.62
C GLN A 91 37.46 9.62 4.68
N PRO A 92 36.33 9.08 5.19
CA PRO A 92 35.23 8.69 4.31
C PRO A 92 34.71 9.96 3.61
N ALA A 93 34.78 9.98 2.28
CA ALA A 93 34.25 11.08 1.48
C ALA A 93 32.81 11.35 1.92
N GLY A 94 32.58 12.53 2.51
CA GLY A 94 31.32 12.85 3.18
C GLY A 94 30.14 12.76 2.22
N SER A 95 29.06 12.13 2.67
CA SER A 95 27.66 12.39 2.28
C SER A 95 27.31 12.57 0.78
N ALA A 96 28.16 12.16 -0.16
CA ALA A 96 27.75 12.04 -1.55
C ALA A 96 26.97 10.73 -1.66
N THR A 97 25.70 10.81 -2.04
CA THR A 97 24.94 9.66 -2.54
C THR A 97 25.82 8.92 -3.54
N LEU A 98 26.36 7.78 -3.12
CA LEU A 98 27.19 6.93 -3.98
C LEU A 98 26.33 6.53 -5.17
N ASP A 99 26.67 7.04 -6.34
CA ASP A 99 26.04 6.69 -7.61
C ASP A 99 26.52 5.28 -7.97
N LEU A 100 25.70 4.27 -7.62
CA LEU A 100 26.06 2.85 -7.82
C LEU A 100 26.40 2.55 -9.28
N GLU A 101 25.79 3.25 -10.24
CA GLU A 101 26.03 3.09 -11.67
C GLU A 101 27.47 3.46 -12.07
N LYS A 102 28.04 4.55 -11.54
CA LYS A 102 29.41 5.00 -11.85
C LYS A 102 30.50 4.13 -11.21
N LEU A 103 30.19 3.41 -10.14
CA LEU A 103 31.12 2.50 -9.46
C LEU A 103 31.21 1.13 -10.16
N VAL A 104 30.12 0.67 -10.78
CA VAL A 104 30.12 -0.56 -11.57
C VAL A 104 30.90 -0.37 -12.88
N GLU A 105 30.83 0.81 -13.50
CA GLU A 105 31.58 1.12 -14.74
C GLU A 105 33.09 1.34 -14.53
N SER A 106 33.53 1.78 -13.35
CA SER A 106 34.95 2.14 -13.12
C SER A 106 35.83 1.01 -12.56
N GLY A 107 35.26 -0.16 -12.25
CA GLY A 107 36.01 -1.33 -11.75
C GLY A 107 36.78 -1.11 -10.44
N ARG A 108 36.59 0.02 -9.75
CA ARG A 108 37.29 0.37 -8.52
C ARG A 108 36.61 -0.31 -7.32
N ARG A 109 37.30 -1.30 -6.74
CA ARG A 109 36.89 -2.07 -5.55
C ARG A 109 36.69 -1.24 -4.26
N GLY A 110 37.23 -0.01 -4.19
CA GLY A 110 37.21 0.82 -2.98
C GLY A 110 35.96 1.69 -2.86
N GLY A 111 34.98 1.27 -2.05
CA GLY A 111 33.82 2.11 -1.69
C GLY A 111 32.54 1.33 -1.33
N LEU A 112 32.37 0.13 -1.88
CA LEU A 112 31.22 -0.73 -1.60
C LEU A 112 31.16 -1.16 -0.12
N GLY A 113 32.34 -1.38 0.46
CA GLY A 113 32.49 -1.81 1.84
C GLY A 113 31.86 -0.88 2.86
N PHE A 114 32.27 0.38 2.84
CA PHE A 114 31.75 1.40 3.76
C PHE A 114 30.24 1.62 3.58
N TYR A 115 29.75 1.56 2.33
CA TYR A 115 28.32 1.62 2.03
C TYR A 115 27.53 0.45 2.66
N MET A 116 28.07 -0.78 2.58
CA MET A 116 27.45 -1.95 3.22
C MET A 116 27.39 -1.77 4.75
N ILE A 117 28.46 -1.28 5.36
CA ILE A 117 28.49 -1.00 6.80
C ILE A 117 27.39 0.00 7.18
N GLN A 118 27.23 1.08 6.42
CA GLN A 118 26.17 2.08 6.65
C GLN A 118 24.75 1.54 6.47
N LYS A 119 24.55 0.57 5.57
CA LYS A 119 23.24 -0.09 5.38
C LYS A 119 22.91 -1.11 6.47
N ILE A 120 23.93 -1.77 7.01
CA ILE A 120 23.77 -2.81 8.02
C ILE A 120 23.64 -2.22 9.42
N MET A 121 24.43 -1.19 9.75
CA MET A 121 24.49 -0.58 11.07
C MET A 121 23.50 0.60 11.17
N ASP A 122 23.05 0.91 12.39
CA ASP A 122 22.05 1.98 12.58
C ASP A 122 22.71 3.36 12.77
N SER A 123 23.98 3.38 13.20
CA SER A 123 24.85 4.55 13.18
C SER A 123 26.28 4.11 12.92
N VAL A 124 27.04 4.90 12.17
CA VAL A 124 28.45 4.69 11.87
C VAL A 124 29.15 6.04 11.99
N GLU A 125 30.15 6.12 12.86
CA GLU A 125 30.95 7.31 13.12
C GLU A 125 32.42 6.94 12.94
N TYR A 126 33.18 7.80 12.27
CA TYR A 126 34.62 7.67 12.17
C TYR A 126 35.27 8.83 12.93
N ILE A 127 36.11 8.50 13.91
CA ILE A 127 36.76 9.47 14.79
C ILE A 127 38.26 9.30 14.63
N SER A 128 38.96 10.35 14.21
CA SER A 128 40.42 10.36 14.15
C SER A 128 40.96 11.46 15.06
N SER A 129 41.74 11.10 16.08
CA SER A 129 42.31 12.04 17.05
C SER A 129 43.67 11.55 17.54
N GLY A 130 44.70 12.40 17.43
CA GLY A 130 46.03 12.13 17.99
C GLY A 130 46.74 10.89 17.43
N GLY A 131 46.58 10.58 16.14
CA GLY A 131 47.19 9.39 15.51
C GLY A 131 46.45 8.07 15.79
N ARG A 132 45.28 8.13 16.45
CA ARG A 132 44.38 7.00 16.65
C ARG A 132 43.11 7.19 15.83
N ASN A 133 42.72 6.15 15.11
CA ASN A 133 41.48 6.07 14.37
C ASN A 133 40.51 5.14 15.10
N GLU A 134 39.22 5.51 15.15
CA GLU A 134 38.14 4.69 15.68
C GLU A 134 36.97 4.69 14.69
N LEU A 135 36.67 3.53 14.12
CA LEU A 135 35.41 3.26 13.44
C LEU A 135 34.40 2.72 14.45
N ARG A 136 33.45 3.57 14.84
CA ARG A 136 32.39 3.26 15.81
C ARG A 136 31.09 2.94 15.09
N MET A 137 30.55 1.77 15.34
CA MET A 137 29.33 1.27 14.73
C MET A 137 28.31 0.89 15.80
N VAL A 138 27.08 1.33 15.65
CA VAL A 138 25.99 1.09 16.63
C VAL A 138 24.89 0.26 16.00
N LYS A 139 24.44 -0.77 16.72
CA LYS A 139 23.26 -1.54 16.35
C LYS A 139 22.24 -1.56 17.49
N ARG A 140 21.01 -1.13 17.23
CA ARG A 140 19.89 -1.14 18.17
C ARG A 140 19.33 -2.55 18.27
N LEU A 141 19.31 -3.06 19.49
CA LEU A 141 18.64 -4.28 19.88
C LEU A 141 17.15 -3.95 19.96
N HIS A 142 16.48 -3.90 18.80
CA HIS A 142 15.03 -3.99 18.79
C HIS A 142 14.71 -5.37 19.33
N GLY A 143 14.21 -5.43 20.57
CA GLY A 143 13.70 -6.66 21.13
C GLY A 143 12.81 -7.34 20.11
N THR A 144 12.88 -8.66 20.05
CA THR A 144 11.83 -9.50 19.46
C THR A 144 10.51 -8.80 19.72
N PRO A 145 9.72 -8.42 18.69
CA PRO A 145 8.45 -7.81 18.96
C PRO A 145 7.66 -8.85 19.75
N ALA A 146 7.45 -8.57 21.04
CA ALA A 146 6.44 -9.25 21.82
C ALA A 146 5.17 -9.23 20.96
N SER A 147 4.58 -10.40 20.80
CA SER A 147 3.43 -10.66 19.94
C SER A 147 2.18 -9.98 20.49
N SER A 148 2.13 -8.65 20.38
CA SER A 148 0.98 -7.83 20.73
C SER A 148 1.00 -6.56 19.89
N ALA A 149 1.18 -6.70 18.57
CA ALA A 149 0.55 -5.74 17.67
C ALA A 149 -0.95 -6.10 17.64
N PRO A 150 -1.88 -5.14 17.83
CA PRO A 150 -3.31 -5.42 17.72
C PRO A 150 -3.57 -6.08 16.36
N LEU A 151 -4.37 -7.16 16.34
CA LEU A 151 -4.73 -7.96 15.15
C LEU A 151 -4.97 -7.11 13.90
N LEU A 152 -5.56 -5.92 14.07
CA LEU A 152 -5.81 -4.92 13.03
C LEU A 152 -4.56 -4.47 12.25
N ARG A 153 -3.39 -4.29 12.88
CA ARG A 153 -2.17 -3.83 12.18
C ARG A 153 -1.56 -4.92 11.30
N ARG A 154 -1.85 -6.20 11.57
CA ARG A 154 -1.37 -7.35 10.79
C ARG A 154 -2.25 -7.65 9.58
N LEU A 155 -3.53 -7.24 9.63
CA LEU A 155 -4.48 -7.35 8.53
C LEU A 155 -4.31 -6.25 7.48
N TRP A 156 -3.63 -5.15 7.80
CA TRP A 156 -3.37 -4.03 6.88
C TRP A 156 -2.22 -4.31 5.89
N SER A 157 -2.38 -5.37 5.09
CA SER A 157 -1.55 -5.60 3.90
C SER A 157 -1.81 -4.53 2.83
N LEU A 158 -0.88 -4.34 1.88
CA LEU A 158 -1.09 -3.44 0.74
C LEU A 158 -2.41 -3.74 0.01
N ARG A 159 -2.78 -5.03 -0.01
CA ARG A 159 -4.05 -5.58 -0.50
C ARG A 159 -5.26 -4.91 0.14
N MET A 160 -5.33 -4.96 1.48
CA MET A 160 -6.47 -4.41 2.23
C MET A 160 -6.56 -2.90 2.11
N LYS A 161 -5.42 -2.18 2.04
CA LYS A 161 -5.42 -0.73 1.84
C LYS A 161 -6.04 -0.34 0.50
N PHE A 162 -5.64 -1.02 -0.58
CA PHE A 162 -6.18 -0.74 -1.91
C PHE A 162 -7.66 -1.13 -2.00
N SER A 163 -8.03 -2.35 -1.60
CA SER A 163 -9.41 -2.83 -1.66
C SER A 163 -10.38 -2.00 -0.80
N VAL A 164 -9.98 -1.61 0.42
CA VAL A 164 -10.81 -0.75 1.28
C VAL A 164 -10.90 0.66 0.69
N GLY A 165 -9.81 1.20 0.16
CA GLY A 165 -9.82 2.50 -0.51
C GLY A 165 -10.78 2.54 -1.70
N THR A 166 -10.69 1.56 -2.61
CA THR A 166 -11.59 1.45 -3.77
C THR A 166 -13.04 1.26 -3.33
N LEU A 167 -13.30 0.42 -2.33
CA LEU A 167 -14.65 0.19 -1.79
C LEU A 167 -15.25 1.47 -1.21
N LEU A 168 -14.47 2.25 -0.45
CA LEU A 168 -14.93 3.51 0.13
C LEU A 168 -15.26 4.54 -0.95
N VAL A 169 -14.43 4.67 -1.98
CA VAL A 169 -14.67 5.59 -3.11
C VAL A 169 -15.93 5.18 -3.87
N VAL A 170 -16.08 3.90 -4.23
CA VAL A 170 -17.26 3.40 -4.95
C VAL A 170 -18.52 3.58 -4.09
N SER A 171 -18.46 3.24 -2.80
CA SER A 171 -19.60 3.41 -1.89
C SER A 171 -19.99 4.88 -1.75
N LEU A 172 -19.02 5.78 -1.69
CA LEU A 172 -19.28 7.22 -1.64
C LEU A 172 -19.96 7.72 -2.91
N ILE A 173 -19.48 7.32 -4.10
CA ILE A 173 -20.09 7.68 -5.38
C ILE A 173 -21.54 7.20 -5.44
N VAL A 174 -21.78 5.94 -5.05
CA VAL A 174 -23.11 5.33 -5.03
C VAL A 174 -24.05 6.05 -4.05
N LEU A 175 -23.58 6.38 -2.85
CA LEU A 175 -24.36 7.14 -1.86
C LEU A 175 -24.70 8.55 -2.35
N ILE A 176 -23.75 9.24 -2.97
CA ILE A 176 -23.97 10.56 -3.57
C ILE A 176 -25.01 10.46 -4.69
N ALA A 177 -24.85 9.50 -5.61
CA ALA A 177 -25.81 9.28 -6.69
C ALA A 177 -27.21 8.96 -6.16
N PHE A 178 -27.33 8.08 -5.16
CA PHE A 178 -28.59 7.75 -4.51
C PHE A 178 -29.24 9.00 -3.88
N TYR A 179 -28.46 9.81 -3.15
CA TYR A 179 -28.94 11.05 -2.55
C TYR A 179 -29.48 12.03 -3.61
N PHE A 180 -28.76 12.24 -4.70
CA PHE A 180 -29.20 13.10 -5.79
C PHE A 180 -30.46 12.56 -6.48
N ILE A 181 -30.53 11.26 -6.76
CA ILE A 181 -31.70 10.62 -7.37
C ILE A 181 -32.92 10.75 -6.46
N ASP A 182 -32.80 10.47 -5.16
CA ASP A 182 -33.90 10.55 -4.21
C ASP A 182 -34.42 11.99 -4.05
N ARG A 183 -33.50 12.94 -3.87
CA ARG A 183 -33.83 14.36 -3.73
C ARG A 183 -34.53 14.91 -4.99
N ASN A 184 -34.03 14.58 -6.17
CA ASN A 184 -34.60 15.03 -7.43
C ASN A 184 -35.93 14.32 -7.76
N SER A 185 -36.08 13.05 -7.42
CA SER A 185 -37.29 12.29 -7.73
C SER A 185 -38.45 12.66 -6.82
N THR A 186 -38.21 12.80 -5.51
CA THR A 186 -39.26 13.17 -4.54
C THR A 186 -39.88 14.54 -4.87
N GLY A 187 -39.03 15.53 -5.20
CA GLY A 187 -39.51 16.87 -5.55
C GLY A 187 -40.33 16.92 -6.84
N ARG A 188 -39.91 16.19 -7.89
CA ARG A 188 -40.62 16.11 -9.17
C ARG A 188 -42.00 15.47 -9.00
N VAL A 189 -42.04 14.34 -8.30
CA VAL A 189 -43.25 13.55 -8.10
C VAL A 189 -44.29 14.30 -7.25
N ARG A 190 -43.87 15.06 -6.24
CA ARG A 190 -44.78 15.91 -5.45
C ARG A 190 -45.36 17.08 -6.24
N ARG A 191 -44.54 17.75 -7.06
CA ARG A 191 -45.01 18.83 -7.95
C ARG A 191 -46.02 18.31 -8.98
N GLN A 192 -45.77 17.13 -9.54
CA GLN A 192 -46.70 16.50 -10.48
C GLN A 192 -48.07 16.21 -9.85
N LEU A 193 -48.12 15.78 -8.59
CA LEU A 193 -49.39 15.62 -7.86
C LEU A 193 -50.11 16.96 -7.71
N ASP A 194 -49.41 18.00 -7.28
CA ASP A 194 -49.98 19.33 -7.08
C ASP A 194 -50.50 19.93 -8.42
N GLU A 195 -49.76 19.77 -9.51
CA GLU A 195 -50.17 20.19 -10.86
C GLU A 195 -51.41 19.41 -11.35
N THR A 196 -51.43 18.10 -11.14
CA THR A 196 -52.55 17.22 -11.51
C THR A 196 -53.82 17.61 -10.75
N VAL A 197 -53.72 17.80 -9.43
CA VAL A 197 -54.84 18.24 -8.59
C VAL A 197 -55.29 19.65 -8.98
N THR A 198 -54.37 20.53 -9.36
CA THR A 198 -54.71 21.88 -9.84
C THR A 198 -55.50 21.84 -11.14
N ALA A 199 -55.07 21.02 -12.10
CA ALA A 199 -55.80 20.82 -13.34
C ALA A 199 -57.19 20.21 -13.09
N LEU A 200 -57.28 19.15 -12.28
CA LEU A 200 -58.55 18.52 -11.92
C LEU A 200 -59.50 19.50 -11.22
N SER A 201 -59.00 20.28 -10.26
CA SER A 201 -59.82 21.26 -9.52
C SER A 201 -60.33 22.38 -10.42
N LYS A 202 -59.53 22.78 -11.42
CA LYS A 202 -59.96 23.72 -12.46
C LYS A 202 -61.06 23.11 -13.33
N THR A 203 -60.90 21.88 -13.81
CA THR A 203 -61.93 21.17 -14.59
C THR A 203 -63.24 21.01 -13.81
N ILE A 204 -63.17 20.65 -12.53
CA ILE A 204 -64.35 20.55 -11.65
C ILE A 204 -65.01 21.93 -11.51
N ALA A 205 -64.23 23.00 -11.32
CA ALA A 205 -64.78 24.36 -11.22
C ALA A 205 -65.44 24.83 -12.53
N ASP A 206 -64.82 24.57 -13.67
CA ASP A 206 -65.35 24.93 -14.99
C ASP A 206 -66.64 24.15 -15.31
N GLN A 207 -66.69 22.85 -15.00
CA GLN A 207 -67.91 22.05 -15.14
C GLN A 207 -68.99 22.52 -14.17
N ALA A 208 -68.68 22.74 -12.89
CA ALA A 208 -69.63 23.23 -11.89
C ALA A 208 -70.26 24.57 -12.31
N SER A 209 -69.50 25.45 -12.96
CA SER A 209 -70.02 26.71 -13.53
C SER A 209 -71.20 26.47 -14.49
N GLY A 210 -71.06 25.51 -15.41
CA GLY A 210 -72.12 25.13 -16.34
C GLY A 210 -73.35 24.53 -15.65
N TYR A 211 -73.15 23.72 -14.61
CA TYR A 211 -74.25 23.13 -13.85
C TYR A 211 -75.02 24.18 -13.03
N ILE A 212 -74.32 25.16 -12.44
CA ILE A 212 -74.94 26.26 -11.67
C ILE A 212 -75.79 27.14 -12.59
N LEU A 213 -75.28 27.52 -13.78
CA LEU A 213 -76.02 28.36 -14.72
C LEU A 213 -77.26 27.66 -15.28
N ASN A 214 -77.19 26.34 -15.49
CA ASN A 214 -78.29 25.54 -16.02
C ASN A 214 -79.30 25.10 -14.95
N HIS A 215 -79.18 25.58 -13.70
CA HIS A 215 -80.11 25.26 -12.59
C HIS A 215 -80.34 23.75 -12.40
N ARG A 216 -79.27 22.97 -12.54
CA ARG A 216 -79.29 21.51 -12.43
C ARG A 216 -79.63 21.06 -11.00
N SER A 217 -80.20 19.87 -10.85
CA SER A 217 -80.57 19.35 -9.53
C SER A 217 -79.35 19.21 -8.62
N PRO A 218 -79.44 19.51 -7.31
CA PRO A 218 -78.37 19.24 -6.33
C PRO A 218 -77.84 17.79 -6.37
N PHE A 219 -78.70 16.84 -6.77
CA PHE A 219 -78.32 15.43 -6.94
C PHE A 219 -77.30 15.23 -8.08
N GLU A 220 -77.43 15.97 -9.19
CA GLU A 220 -76.50 15.88 -10.33
C GLU A 220 -75.10 16.41 -9.98
N PHE A 221 -75.03 17.41 -9.10
CA PHE A 221 -73.74 17.88 -8.59
C PHE A 221 -73.06 16.85 -7.69
N ASP A 222 -73.83 16.15 -6.85
CA ASP A 222 -73.28 15.15 -5.95
C ASP A 222 -72.72 13.95 -6.72
N GLU A 223 -73.46 13.49 -7.74
CA GLU A 223 -73.02 12.41 -8.63
C GLU A 223 -71.75 12.80 -9.41
N LEU A 224 -71.70 14.02 -9.97
CA LEU A 224 -70.51 14.54 -10.65
C LEU A 224 -69.29 14.50 -9.73
N VAL A 225 -69.43 15.07 -8.53
CA VAL A 225 -68.31 15.24 -7.60
C VAL A 225 -67.87 13.91 -6.99
N ARG A 226 -68.80 12.97 -6.76
CA ARG A 226 -68.49 11.58 -6.41
C ARG A 226 -67.75 10.85 -7.53
N SER A 227 -68.13 11.04 -8.80
CA SER A 227 -67.46 10.38 -9.92
C SER A 227 -65.98 10.77 -10.02
N TYR A 228 -65.65 12.04 -9.72
CA TYR A 228 -64.27 12.51 -9.67
C TYR A 228 -63.46 11.83 -8.56
N VAL A 229 -64.03 11.70 -7.35
CA VAL A 229 -63.33 11.04 -6.24
C VAL A 229 -63.16 9.54 -6.48
N HIS A 230 -64.16 8.87 -7.06
CA HIS A 230 -64.05 7.45 -7.41
C HIS A 230 -63.03 7.20 -8.53
N SER A 231 -62.93 8.12 -9.49
CA SER A 231 -61.99 7.99 -10.63
C SER A 231 -60.57 8.41 -10.29
N ASN A 232 -60.36 9.15 -9.18
CA ASN A 232 -59.06 9.70 -8.79
C ASN A 232 -58.71 9.31 -7.34
N PRO A 233 -57.92 8.25 -7.14
CA PRO A 233 -57.65 7.68 -5.81
C PRO A 233 -56.86 8.58 -4.85
N ASP A 234 -56.23 9.65 -5.37
CA ASP A 234 -55.53 10.64 -4.55
C ASP A 234 -56.49 11.68 -3.98
N LEU A 235 -57.69 11.83 -4.56
CA LEU A 235 -58.74 12.68 -4.03
C LEU A 235 -59.41 11.97 -2.85
N ARG A 236 -59.62 12.72 -1.76
CA ARG A 236 -60.31 12.25 -0.56
C ARG A 236 -61.72 12.78 -0.47
N GLN A 237 -61.94 14.02 -0.89
CA GLN A 237 -63.23 14.68 -0.81
C GLN A 237 -63.25 15.91 -1.70
N VAL A 238 -64.37 16.19 -2.34
CA VAL A 238 -64.59 17.42 -3.08
C VAL A 238 -65.91 18.04 -2.60
N ILE A 239 -65.87 19.34 -2.31
CA ILE A 239 -67.01 20.11 -1.80
C ILE A 239 -67.21 21.32 -2.69
N LEU A 240 -68.45 21.51 -3.15
CA LEU A 240 -68.86 22.69 -3.90
C LEU A 240 -69.65 23.62 -2.99
N ILE A 241 -69.34 24.91 -3.04
CA ILE A 241 -70.12 25.95 -2.36
C ILE A 241 -70.55 27.03 -3.35
N ASP A 242 -71.72 27.63 -3.10
CA ASP A 242 -72.19 28.81 -3.81
C ASP A 242 -71.47 30.10 -3.34
N SER A 243 -71.87 31.23 -3.91
CA SER A 243 -71.37 32.56 -3.54
C SER A 243 -71.75 32.99 -2.12
N THR A 244 -72.79 32.40 -1.53
CA THR A 244 -73.25 32.65 -0.16
C THR A 244 -72.52 31.79 0.89
N GLY A 245 -71.73 30.81 0.44
CA GLY A 245 -71.03 29.85 1.29
C GLY A 245 -71.86 28.63 1.67
N ARG A 246 -73.00 28.40 1.01
CA ARG A 246 -73.81 27.18 1.20
C ARG A 246 -73.28 26.06 0.32
N MET A 247 -73.32 24.85 0.86
CA MET A 247 -72.84 23.65 0.19
C MET A 247 -73.80 23.23 -0.91
N LEU A 248 -73.30 23.15 -2.15
CA LEU A 248 -74.03 22.65 -3.31
C LEU A 248 -73.87 21.14 -3.49
N ALA A 249 -72.70 20.61 -3.14
CA ALA A 249 -72.36 19.19 -3.33
C ALA A 249 -71.24 18.74 -2.38
N ASN A 250 -71.21 17.44 -2.06
CA ASN A 250 -70.21 16.86 -1.18
C ASN A 250 -69.99 15.38 -1.50
N SER A 251 -68.82 15.02 -2.03
CA SER A 251 -68.47 13.60 -2.27
C SER A 251 -68.21 12.78 -1.00
N GLY A 252 -68.51 13.28 0.19
CA GLY A 252 -68.37 12.55 1.45
C GLY A 252 -69.42 11.44 1.59
N GLU A 253 -69.22 10.53 2.55
CA GLU A 253 -70.13 9.41 2.80
C GLU A 253 -71.51 9.84 3.33
N GLU A 254 -71.60 11.01 3.98
CA GLU A 254 -72.86 11.60 4.43
C GLU A 254 -73.30 12.73 3.48
N LEU A 255 -74.53 12.61 2.94
CA LEU A 255 -75.28 13.71 2.29
C LEU A 255 -75.63 14.86 3.27
N ALA A 256 -75.17 14.77 4.52
CA ALA A 256 -75.42 15.75 5.55
C ALA A 256 -74.83 17.10 5.16
N GLY A 257 -75.69 18.12 5.06
CA GLY A 257 -75.28 19.51 4.93
C GLY A 257 -75.47 20.16 3.56
N ILE A 258 -76.06 19.49 2.55
CA ILE A 258 -76.47 20.18 1.32
C ILE A 258 -77.40 21.35 1.66
N GLY A 259 -77.12 22.53 1.13
CA GLY A 259 -77.85 23.77 1.41
C GLY A 259 -77.47 24.46 2.74
N THR A 260 -76.65 23.82 3.60
CA THR A 260 -76.15 24.42 4.84
C THR A 260 -74.85 25.19 4.59
N ARG A 261 -74.51 26.10 5.50
CA ARG A 261 -73.27 26.88 5.41
C ARG A 261 -72.07 26.00 5.68
N TYR A 262 -71.16 25.90 4.71
CA TYR A 262 -69.93 25.13 4.87
C TYR A 262 -68.92 25.91 5.72
N VAL A 263 -68.35 25.25 6.74
CA VAL A 263 -67.28 25.79 7.57
C VAL A 263 -65.98 25.05 7.23
N PRO A 264 -65.03 25.70 6.54
CA PRO A 264 -63.75 25.08 6.22
C PRO A 264 -62.93 24.85 7.51
N PRO A 265 -62.02 23.86 7.53
CA PRO A 265 -61.11 23.66 8.65
C PRO A 265 -60.30 24.93 8.97
N ALA A 266 -60.00 25.17 10.24
CA ALA A 266 -59.43 26.43 10.77
C ALA A 266 -58.10 26.89 10.13
N ARG A 267 -57.43 26.04 9.35
CA ARG A 267 -56.14 26.33 8.68
C ARG A 267 -56.26 26.46 7.15
N VAL A 268 -57.47 26.46 6.61
CA VAL A 268 -57.72 26.65 5.18
C VAL A 268 -57.97 28.13 4.90
N ASP A 269 -57.08 28.74 4.15
CA ASP A 269 -57.32 30.07 3.57
C ASP A 269 -58.23 29.92 2.34
N THR A 270 -59.49 30.33 2.48
CA THR A 270 -60.48 30.28 1.39
C THR A 270 -60.28 31.35 0.31
N LEU A 271 -59.46 32.37 0.60
CA LEU A 271 -59.14 33.45 -0.33
C LEU A 271 -57.98 33.07 -1.25
N LEU A 272 -57.11 32.17 -0.78
CA LEU A 272 -56.00 31.66 -1.57
C LEU A 272 -56.47 30.61 -2.59
N THR A 273 -56.76 31.06 -3.81
CA THR A 273 -57.23 30.20 -4.90
C THR A 273 -56.09 29.71 -5.80
N GLY A 274 -56.16 28.46 -6.25
CA GLY A 274 -55.22 27.89 -7.22
C GLY A 274 -53.85 27.52 -6.65
N GLN A 275 -53.68 27.59 -5.32
CA GLN A 275 -52.46 27.15 -4.64
C GLN A 275 -52.77 26.06 -3.60
N PRO A 276 -52.05 24.92 -3.65
CA PRO A 276 -52.11 23.88 -2.63
C PRO A 276 -51.83 24.39 -1.22
N GLN A 277 -52.65 23.96 -0.27
CA GLN A 277 -52.48 24.25 1.16
C GLN A 277 -52.34 22.96 1.96
N HIS A 278 -51.33 22.90 2.82
CA HIS A 278 -51.04 21.72 3.62
C HIS A 278 -51.77 21.80 4.97
N LEU A 279 -52.54 20.77 5.33
CA LEU A 279 -53.22 20.70 6.64
C LEU A 279 -52.47 19.73 7.57
N PRO A 280 -51.80 20.22 8.63
CA PRO A 280 -51.15 19.35 9.60
C PRO A 280 -52.20 18.79 10.58
N GLY A 281 -52.36 17.46 10.66
CA GLY A 281 -53.27 16.83 11.61
C GLY A 281 -53.25 15.29 11.64
N LYS A 282 -53.60 14.70 12.79
CA LYS A 282 -53.61 13.23 13.04
C LYS A 282 -54.71 12.46 12.29
N ALA A 283 -55.72 13.16 11.77
CA ALA A 283 -56.83 12.55 11.02
C ALA A 283 -56.62 12.72 9.50
N LYS A 284 -55.66 11.94 8.96
CA LYS A 284 -55.26 11.85 7.55
C LYS A 284 -54.66 13.15 6.99
N ASN A 285 -53.37 13.11 6.63
CA ASN A 285 -52.66 14.19 5.94
C ASN A 285 -53.41 14.57 4.64
N ARG A 286 -54.31 15.54 4.75
CA ARG A 286 -55.11 16.06 3.64
C ARG A 286 -54.50 17.41 3.24
N ASN A 287 -54.02 17.49 2.01
CA ASN A 287 -53.84 18.78 1.37
C ASN A 287 -55.21 19.26 0.89
N VAL A 288 -55.38 20.56 0.79
CA VAL A 288 -56.59 21.16 0.21
C VAL A 288 -56.18 22.14 -0.88
N LEU A 289 -56.91 22.10 -1.98
CA LEU A 289 -56.85 23.11 -3.02
C LEU A 289 -58.21 23.80 -3.13
N VAL A 290 -58.19 25.12 -3.10
CA VAL A 290 -59.40 25.94 -3.29
C VAL A 290 -59.38 26.52 -4.70
N MET A 291 -60.46 26.35 -5.45
CA MET A 291 -60.63 26.91 -6.79
C MET A 291 -61.89 27.76 -6.85
N ALA A 292 -61.84 28.94 -7.46
CA ALA A 292 -63.03 29.75 -7.67
C ALA A 292 -63.85 29.23 -8.85
N ILE A 293 -65.16 29.06 -8.67
CA ILE A 293 -66.09 28.77 -9.76
C ILE A 293 -66.45 30.11 -10.41
N LYS A 294 -66.09 30.28 -11.69
CA LYS A 294 -66.29 31.53 -12.42
C LYS A 294 -67.10 31.30 -13.70
N SER A 295 -67.93 32.28 -14.04
CA SER A 295 -68.52 32.42 -15.38
C SER A 295 -68.19 33.82 -15.89
N GLY A 296 -67.25 33.92 -16.83
CA GLY A 296 -66.66 35.19 -17.23
C GLY A 296 -66.01 35.91 -16.05
N ARG A 297 -66.51 37.10 -15.70
CA ARG A 297 -66.03 37.89 -14.54
C ARG A 297 -66.77 37.60 -13.24
N LEU A 298 -67.89 36.89 -13.28
CA LEU A 298 -68.72 36.61 -12.11
C LEU A 298 -68.20 35.37 -11.38
N GLN A 299 -67.97 35.50 -10.07
CA GLN A 299 -67.67 34.36 -9.21
C GLN A 299 -68.98 33.76 -8.68
N LEU A 300 -69.28 32.54 -9.12
CA LEU A 300 -70.49 31.81 -8.76
C LEU A 300 -70.34 31.03 -7.44
N GLY A 301 -69.11 30.71 -7.05
CA GLY A 301 -68.84 29.88 -5.88
C GLY A 301 -67.37 29.49 -5.72
N ARG A 302 -67.11 28.43 -4.96
CA ARG A 302 -65.78 27.82 -4.79
C ARG A 302 -65.86 26.29 -4.74
N VAL A 303 -64.80 25.65 -5.19
CA VAL A 303 -64.55 24.21 -5.06
C VAL A 303 -63.44 24.02 -4.03
N PHE A 304 -63.66 23.12 -3.08
CA PHE A 304 -62.64 22.61 -2.16
C PHE A 304 -62.31 21.18 -2.57
N VAL A 305 -61.06 20.94 -2.94
CA VAL A 305 -60.56 19.61 -3.30
C VAL A 305 -59.58 19.16 -2.23
N PHE A 306 -59.97 18.18 -1.44
CA PHE A 306 -59.12 17.52 -0.46
C PHE A 306 -58.44 16.32 -1.09
N TYR A 307 -57.13 16.23 -0.97
CA TYR A 307 -56.33 15.16 -1.56
C TYR A 307 -55.22 14.72 -0.60
N SER A 308 -54.66 13.53 -0.80
CA SER A 308 -53.65 12.96 0.08
C SER A 308 -52.43 12.44 -0.68
N ALA A 309 -51.25 12.72 -0.15
CA ALA A 309 -50.00 12.17 -0.68
C ALA A 309 -49.69 10.75 -0.15
N GLU A 310 -50.57 10.13 0.64
CA GLU A 310 -50.31 8.82 1.28
C GLU A 310 -49.95 7.72 0.28
N ARG A 311 -50.71 7.61 -0.83
CA ARG A 311 -50.45 6.60 -1.86
C ARG A 311 -49.11 6.82 -2.55
N LEU A 312 -48.83 8.08 -2.88
CA LEU A 312 -47.57 8.52 -3.47
C LEU A 312 -46.38 8.26 -2.55
N GLU A 313 -46.50 8.60 -1.27
CA GLU A 313 -45.49 8.35 -0.25
C GLU A 313 -45.24 6.85 -0.06
N ALA A 314 -46.30 6.03 -0.09
CA ALA A 314 -46.16 4.58 -0.03
C ALA A 314 -45.41 4.01 -1.26
N GLN A 315 -45.73 4.49 -2.46
CA GLN A 315 -45.02 4.12 -3.69
C GLN A 315 -43.55 4.55 -3.67
N LEU A 316 -43.26 5.77 -3.18
CA LEU A 316 -41.89 6.25 -3.01
C LEU A 316 -41.13 5.41 -1.98
N ARG A 317 -41.76 5.00 -0.87
CA ARG A 317 -41.14 4.10 0.12
C ARG A 317 -40.81 2.73 -0.47
N SER A 318 -41.71 2.11 -1.22
CA SER A 318 -41.43 0.84 -1.88
C SER A 318 -40.31 0.96 -2.92
N ALA A 319 -40.32 2.03 -3.73
CA ALA A 319 -39.27 2.30 -4.71
C ALA A 319 -37.91 2.51 -4.04
N ARG A 320 -37.86 3.24 -2.91
CA ARG A 320 -36.64 3.43 -2.12
C ARG A 320 -36.10 2.11 -1.56
N LEU A 321 -36.97 1.26 -1.01
CA LEU A 321 -36.56 -0.05 -0.51
C LEU A 321 -35.99 -0.93 -1.63
N GLN A 322 -36.65 -0.98 -2.80
CA GLN A 322 -36.13 -1.71 -3.96
C GLN A 322 -34.78 -1.14 -4.42
N ALA A 323 -34.64 0.19 -4.52
CA ALA A 323 -33.38 0.83 -4.88
C ALA A 323 -32.27 0.50 -3.88
N LEU A 324 -32.53 0.54 -2.57
CA LEU A 324 -31.56 0.15 -1.54
C LEU A 324 -31.13 -1.31 -1.66
N LEU A 325 -32.05 -2.23 -1.97
CA LEU A 325 -31.73 -3.64 -2.19
C LEU A 325 -30.84 -3.84 -3.42
N VAL A 326 -31.18 -3.20 -4.55
CA VAL A 326 -30.37 -3.25 -5.78
C VAL A 326 -28.98 -2.64 -5.55
N THR A 327 -28.91 -1.50 -4.87
CA THR A 327 -27.66 -0.86 -4.49
C THR A 327 -26.81 -1.75 -3.59
N GLY A 328 -27.42 -2.36 -2.57
CA GLY A 328 -26.72 -3.30 -1.67
C GLY A 328 -26.16 -4.50 -2.43
N LEU A 329 -26.92 -5.05 -3.37
CA LEU A 329 -26.47 -6.15 -4.22
C LEU A 329 -25.29 -5.75 -5.12
N LEU A 330 -25.37 -4.58 -5.77
CA LEU A 330 -24.28 -4.06 -6.61
C LEU A 330 -23.00 -3.82 -5.80
N LEU A 331 -23.12 -3.27 -4.58
CA LEU A 331 -21.98 -3.11 -3.68
C LEU A 331 -21.38 -4.46 -3.26
N LEU A 332 -22.22 -5.46 -2.97
CA LEU A 332 -21.77 -6.80 -2.64
C LEU A 332 -21.00 -7.43 -3.81
N ILE A 333 -21.54 -7.35 -5.02
CA ILE A 333 -20.85 -7.80 -6.25
C ILE A 333 -19.54 -7.04 -6.42
N GLY A 334 -19.52 -5.74 -6.17
CA GLY A 334 -18.30 -4.92 -6.19
C GLY A 334 -17.25 -5.40 -5.18
N VAL A 335 -17.64 -5.74 -3.95
CA VAL A 335 -16.73 -6.29 -2.93
C VAL A 335 -16.13 -7.62 -3.38
N VAL A 336 -16.96 -8.53 -3.89
CA VAL A 336 -16.50 -9.83 -4.41
C VAL A 336 -15.57 -9.62 -5.61
N GLY A 337 -15.94 -8.75 -6.55
CA GLY A 337 -15.13 -8.40 -7.72
C GLY A 337 -13.78 -7.81 -7.33
N ILE A 338 -13.74 -6.86 -6.39
CA ILE A 338 -12.50 -6.29 -5.85
C ILE A 338 -11.63 -7.38 -5.22
N PHE A 339 -12.21 -8.32 -4.47
CA PHE A 339 -11.47 -9.41 -3.86
C PHE A 339 -10.83 -10.33 -4.92
N LEU A 340 -11.60 -10.74 -5.93
CA LEU A 340 -11.13 -11.56 -7.04
C LEU A 340 -10.03 -10.86 -7.84
N LEU A 341 -10.26 -9.60 -8.23
CA LEU A 341 -9.31 -8.80 -8.99
C LEU A 341 -8.02 -8.57 -8.18
N SER A 342 -8.15 -8.35 -6.88
CA SER A 342 -7.01 -8.25 -5.98
C SER A 342 -6.21 -9.56 -5.89
N SER A 343 -6.89 -10.72 -5.83
CA SER A 343 -6.19 -12.00 -5.84
C SER A 343 -5.45 -12.26 -7.16
N TYR A 344 -6.03 -11.84 -8.29
CA TYR A 344 -5.46 -12.03 -9.62
C TYR A 344 -4.26 -11.11 -9.90
N PHE A 345 -4.31 -9.83 -9.52
CA PHE A 345 -3.25 -8.87 -9.85
C PHE A 345 -2.25 -8.62 -8.72
N VAL A 346 -2.69 -8.50 -7.46
CA VAL A 346 -1.80 -8.08 -6.37
C VAL A 346 -0.94 -9.23 -5.87
N THR A 347 -1.48 -10.45 -5.85
CA THR A 347 -0.78 -11.64 -5.33
C THR A 347 0.49 -11.95 -6.14
N PRO A 348 0.45 -12.03 -7.49
CA PRO A 348 1.65 -12.30 -8.29
C PRO A 348 2.74 -11.24 -8.09
N ILE A 349 2.37 -9.95 -8.05
CA ILE A 349 3.33 -8.84 -7.85
C ILE A 349 4.06 -8.98 -6.52
N VAL A 350 3.33 -9.27 -5.44
CA VAL A 350 3.92 -9.41 -4.11
C VAL A 350 4.85 -10.62 -4.06
N GLU A 351 4.49 -11.72 -4.71
CA GLU A 351 5.31 -12.94 -4.73
C GLU A 351 6.59 -12.74 -5.54
N ILE A 352 6.52 -12.15 -6.74
CA ILE A 352 7.70 -11.80 -7.55
C ILE A 352 8.63 -10.88 -6.77
N THR A 353 8.10 -9.78 -6.22
CA THR A 353 8.89 -8.83 -5.42
C THR A 353 9.58 -9.50 -4.23
N ARG A 354 8.88 -10.43 -3.55
CA ARG A 354 9.41 -11.15 -2.39
C ARG A 354 10.53 -12.12 -2.80
N ARG A 355 10.40 -12.81 -3.94
CA ARG A 355 11.43 -13.73 -4.47
C ARG A 355 12.66 -12.97 -4.95
N VAL A 356 12.50 -11.86 -5.67
CA VAL A 356 13.63 -10.99 -6.09
C VAL A 356 14.39 -10.44 -4.87
N ARG A 357 13.70 -10.05 -3.79
CA ARG A 357 14.36 -9.65 -2.53
C ARG A 357 15.10 -10.79 -1.82
N ARG A 358 14.71 -12.05 -2.05
CA ARG A 358 15.42 -13.21 -1.50
C ARG A 358 16.68 -13.53 -2.30
N TYR A 359 16.62 -13.38 -3.62
CA TYR A 359 17.77 -13.48 -4.51
C TYR A 359 18.92 -12.54 -4.09
N THR A 360 18.62 -11.25 -3.84
CA THR A 360 19.63 -10.30 -3.38
C THR A 360 20.21 -10.61 -1.99
N SER A 361 19.56 -11.48 -1.22
CA SER A 361 20.04 -11.93 0.10
C SER A 361 20.81 -13.26 0.07
N GLY A 362 21.11 -13.82 -1.11
CA GLY A 362 21.96 -14.99 -1.28
C GLY A 362 21.23 -16.32 -1.51
N ASP A 363 19.91 -16.28 -1.73
CA ASP A 363 19.10 -17.47 -2.03
C ASP A 363 18.96 -17.60 -3.56
N LEU A 364 19.76 -18.49 -4.17
CA LEU A 364 20.03 -18.53 -5.62
C LEU A 364 19.15 -19.51 -6.41
N GLU A 365 18.31 -20.31 -5.76
CA GLU A 365 17.68 -21.48 -6.40
C GLU A 365 16.18 -21.35 -6.68
N THR A 366 15.56 -20.23 -6.35
CA THR A 366 14.10 -20.11 -6.53
C THR A 366 13.74 -19.50 -7.87
N GLU A 367 13.25 -20.33 -8.79
CA GLU A 367 12.57 -19.87 -10.01
C GLU A 367 11.32 -19.05 -9.66
N LEU A 368 11.04 -18.00 -10.43
CA LEU A 368 9.81 -17.24 -10.34
C LEU A 368 8.64 -18.03 -10.94
N PRO A 369 7.44 -17.98 -10.33
CA PRO A 369 6.28 -18.70 -10.82
C PRO A 369 5.81 -18.09 -12.15
N LEU A 370 5.51 -18.95 -13.12
CA LEU A 370 4.96 -18.57 -14.43
C LEU A 370 3.43 -18.67 -14.41
N GLU A 371 2.80 -17.97 -13.48
CA GLU A 371 1.35 -17.97 -13.27
C GLU A 371 0.80 -16.54 -13.28
N GLY A 372 -0.40 -16.35 -13.85
CA GLY A 372 -1.09 -15.06 -13.87
C GLY A 372 -1.24 -14.46 -15.27
N ALA A 373 -1.45 -13.13 -15.32
CA ALA A 373 -1.57 -12.39 -16.57
C ALA A 373 -0.30 -12.47 -17.43
N GLU A 374 -0.45 -12.32 -18.75
CA GLU A 374 0.62 -12.44 -19.74
C GLU A 374 1.82 -11.52 -19.43
N GLU A 375 1.56 -10.31 -18.95
CA GLU A 375 2.60 -9.34 -18.58
C GLU A 375 3.47 -9.84 -17.40
N PHE A 376 2.87 -10.56 -16.44
CA PHE A 376 3.62 -11.14 -15.33
C PHE A 376 4.45 -12.35 -15.76
N PHE A 377 3.97 -13.09 -16.76
CA PHE A 377 4.70 -14.19 -17.36
C PHE A 377 5.97 -13.67 -18.05
N GLU A 378 5.88 -12.61 -18.85
CA GLU A 378 7.05 -12.02 -19.52
C GLU A 378 8.10 -11.53 -18.52
N ILE A 379 7.67 -10.80 -17.48
CA ILE A 379 8.57 -10.30 -16.43
C ILE A 379 9.26 -11.47 -15.71
N SER A 380 8.49 -12.50 -15.33
CA SER A 380 9.03 -13.67 -14.62
C SER A 380 10.01 -14.45 -15.49
N ARG A 381 9.71 -14.59 -16.79
CA ARG A 381 10.61 -15.23 -17.77
C ARG A 381 11.93 -14.46 -17.92
N ALA A 382 11.85 -13.14 -18.12
CA ALA A 382 13.03 -12.29 -18.26
C ALA A 382 13.91 -12.30 -17.00
N LEU A 383 13.29 -12.25 -15.82
CA LEU A 383 14.00 -12.34 -14.54
C LEU A 383 14.62 -13.71 -14.30
N ASN A 384 13.93 -14.80 -14.65
CA ASN A 384 14.48 -16.16 -14.57
C ASN A 384 15.69 -16.31 -15.51
N GLU A 385 15.62 -15.77 -16.73
CA GLU A 385 16.72 -15.79 -17.68
C GLU A 385 17.94 -15.01 -17.15
N MET A 386 17.72 -13.80 -16.65
CA MET A 386 18.77 -12.98 -16.03
C MET A 386 19.40 -13.70 -14.83
N THR A 387 18.58 -14.27 -13.94
CA THR A 387 19.03 -15.01 -12.75
C THR A 387 19.87 -16.23 -13.12
N THR A 388 19.45 -16.95 -14.17
CA THR A 388 20.19 -18.10 -14.69
C THR A 388 21.54 -17.69 -15.29
N ARG A 389 21.58 -16.61 -16.08
CA ARG A 389 22.82 -16.06 -16.65
C ARG A 389 23.79 -15.64 -15.55
N LEU A 390 23.34 -14.84 -14.59
CA LEU A 390 24.17 -14.39 -13.46
C LEU A 390 24.72 -15.55 -12.62
N SER A 391 23.91 -16.59 -12.40
CA SER A 391 24.35 -17.77 -11.66
C SER A 391 25.43 -18.55 -12.40
N ARG A 392 25.34 -18.66 -13.74
CA ARG A 392 26.39 -19.26 -14.58
C ARG A 392 27.66 -18.43 -14.57
N ASP A 393 27.55 -17.12 -14.76
CA ASP A 393 28.71 -16.22 -14.79
C ASP A 393 29.48 -16.27 -13.47
N ARG A 394 28.75 -16.27 -12.34
CA ARG A 394 29.36 -16.42 -11.02
C ARG A 394 30.07 -17.76 -10.86
N LYS A 395 29.49 -18.88 -11.33
CA LYS A 395 30.14 -20.20 -11.30
C LYS A 395 31.46 -20.18 -12.09
N HIS A 396 31.43 -19.64 -13.31
CA HIS A 396 32.64 -19.51 -14.14
C HIS A 396 33.71 -18.62 -13.49
N LEU A 397 33.33 -17.52 -12.84
CA LEU A 397 34.28 -16.66 -12.11
C LEU A 397 34.95 -17.41 -10.96
N VAL A 398 34.17 -18.11 -10.13
CA VAL A 398 34.69 -18.89 -9.00
C VAL A 398 35.61 -20.01 -9.48
N GLU A 399 35.25 -20.69 -10.58
CA GLU A 399 36.05 -21.75 -11.16
C GLU A 399 37.37 -21.22 -11.75
N ARG A 400 37.34 -20.06 -12.41
CA ARG A 400 38.57 -19.37 -12.89
C ARG A 400 39.48 -18.92 -11.75
N GLU A 401 38.92 -18.38 -10.67
CA GLU A 401 39.71 -18.03 -9.47
C GLU A 401 40.34 -19.27 -8.84
N ARG A 402 39.60 -20.38 -8.77
CA ARG A 402 40.11 -21.65 -8.24
C ARG A 402 41.26 -22.18 -9.09
N LEU A 403 41.09 -22.26 -10.41
CA LEU A 403 42.13 -22.69 -11.35
C LEU A 403 43.37 -21.80 -11.28
N ALA A 404 43.19 -20.47 -11.24
CA ALA A 404 44.31 -19.54 -11.09
C ALA A 404 45.09 -19.79 -9.81
N LYS A 405 44.40 -20.09 -8.70
CA LYS A 405 45.03 -20.41 -7.42
C LYS A 405 45.76 -21.76 -7.41
N GLU A 406 45.21 -22.78 -8.07
CA GLU A 406 45.88 -24.07 -8.26
C GLU A 406 47.17 -23.91 -9.09
N ILE A 407 47.13 -23.10 -10.15
CA ILE A 407 48.32 -22.76 -10.96
C ILE A 407 49.36 -21.97 -10.14
N GLU A 408 48.93 -21.00 -9.33
CA GLU A 408 49.81 -20.22 -8.46
C GLU A 408 50.56 -21.12 -7.45
N VAL A 409 49.84 -22.05 -6.82
CA VAL A 409 50.44 -23.03 -5.90
C VAL A 409 51.45 -23.92 -6.63
N ALA A 410 51.11 -24.42 -7.82
CA ALA A 410 52.02 -25.24 -8.62
C ALA A 410 53.30 -24.46 -8.99
N SER A 411 53.18 -23.18 -9.34
CA SER A 411 54.32 -22.30 -9.62
C SER A 411 55.24 -22.12 -8.40
N GLN A 412 54.66 -21.91 -7.22
CA GLN A 412 55.42 -21.79 -5.97
C GLN A 412 56.17 -23.08 -5.60
N ILE A 413 55.55 -24.23 -5.81
CA ILE A 413 56.20 -25.53 -5.60
C ILE A 413 57.38 -25.68 -6.56
N GLN A 414 57.18 -25.42 -7.86
CA GLN A 414 58.24 -25.51 -8.87
C GLN A 414 59.43 -24.61 -8.52
N GLN A 415 59.19 -23.37 -8.07
CA GLN A 415 60.26 -22.46 -7.65
C GLN A 415 61.02 -22.93 -6.40
N THR A 416 60.39 -23.73 -5.54
CA THR A 416 61.05 -24.28 -4.34
C THR A 416 61.93 -25.49 -4.68
N LEU A 417 61.64 -26.18 -5.78
CA LEU A 417 62.42 -27.31 -6.27
C LEU A 417 63.70 -26.87 -7.01
N LEU A 418 63.80 -25.60 -7.42
CA LEU A 418 65.00 -25.07 -8.05
C LEU A 418 66.11 -24.78 -7.02
N PRO A 419 67.39 -25.05 -7.33
CA PRO A 419 68.50 -24.83 -6.42
C PRO A 419 68.64 -23.35 -6.09
N ARG A 420 68.64 -23.01 -4.79
CA ARG A 420 68.84 -21.62 -4.34
C ARG A 420 70.30 -21.19 -4.33
N GLN A 421 71.22 -22.16 -4.24
CA GLN A 421 72.66 -21.97 -4.24
C GLN A 421 73.28 -23.09 -5.05
N LEU A 422 74.13 -22.72 -5.99
CA LEU A 422 74.90 -23.68 -6.79
C LEU A 422 76.21 -23.98 -6.04
N PRO A 423 76.70 -25.23 -6.08
CA PRO A 423 77.92 -25.61 -5.38
C PRO A 423 79.15 -24.92 -6.00
N ALA A 424 80.14 -24.58 -5.17
CA ALA A 424 81.40 -24.00 -5.62
C ALA A 424 82.32 -25.11 -6.18
N ILE A 425 82.42 -25.19 -7.51
CA ILE A 425 83.23 -26.20 -8.19
C ILE A 425 84.64 -25.63 -8.44
N PRO A 426 85.72 -26.25 -7.93
CA PRO A 426 87.08 -25.76 -8.15
C PRO A 426 87.43 -25.63 -9.64
N GLY A 427 87.70 -24.40 -10.08
CA GLY A 427 88.07 -24.10 -11.47
C GLY A 427 86.90 -23.90 -12.45
N LEU A 428 85.64 -23.93 -11.98
CA LEU A 428 84.45 -23.73 -12.80
C LEU A 428 83.44 -22.81 -12.10
N GLU A 429 83.02 -21.74 -12.76
CA GLU A 429 81.95 -20.87 -12.28
C GLU A 429 80.61 -21.31 -12.92
N VAL A 430 79.59 -21.50 -12.09
CA VAL A 430 78.27 -21.96 -12.54
C VAL A 430 77.22 -20.97 -12.05
N ASP A 431 76.39 -20.50 -12.97
CA ASP A 431 75.24 -19.64 -12.70
C ASP A 431 74.00 -20.24 -13.39
N ALA A 432 72.81 -19.91 -12.89
CA ALA A 432 71.56 -20.45 -13.41
C ALA A 432 70.50 -19.36 -13.59
N PHE A 433 69.85 -19.39 -14.75
CA PHE A 433 68.75 -18.49 -15.07
C PHE A 433 67.52 -19.29 -15.51
N TYR A 434 66.40 -19.04 -14.84
CA TYR A 434 65.14 -19.68 -15.14
C TYR A 434 64.06 -18.64 -15.43
N ARG A 435 63.41 -18.77 -16.59
CA ARG A 435 62.27 -17.97 -16.98
C ARG A 435 61.22 -18.84 -17.66
N ALA A 436 60.14 -19.14 -16.94
CA ALA A 436 59.03 -19.89 -17.50
C ALA A 436 58.35 -19.10 -18.65
N ALA A 437 57.90 -19.83 -19.68
CA ALA A 437 57.11 -19.25 -20.78
C ALA A 437 55.64 -18.98 -20.36
N SER A 438 55.17 -19.64 -19.30
CA SER A 438 53.85 -19.44 -18.68
C SER A 438 53.99 -19.46 -17.15
N LEU A 439 52.89 -19.40 -16.38
CA LEU A 439 52.94 -19.43 -14.91
C LEU A 439 53.63 -20.69 -14.33
N VAL A 440 53.62 -21.80 -15.05
CA VAL A 440 54.32 -23.07 -14.72
C VAL A 440 54.91 -23.65 -16.00
N GLY A 441 56.14 -24.15 -15.99
CA GLY A 441 56.72 -24.84 -17.16
C GLY A 441 58.24 -24.86 -17.22
N GLY A 442 58.81 -25.47 -18.27
CA GLY A 442 60.26 -25.67 -18.42
C GLY A 442 60.81 -26.85 -17.61
N ASP A 443 62.03 -27.26 -17.94
CA ASP A 443 62.72 -28.36 -17.27
C ASP A 443 63.30 -27.91 -15.92
N LEU A 444 63.36 -28.84 -14.96
CA LEU A 444 64.05 -28.63 -13.69
C LEU A 444 65.55 -28.81 -13.94
N TYR A 445 66.37 -28.01 -13.25
CA TYR A 445 67.81 -28.20 -13.23
C TYR A 445 68.31 -28.36 -11.79
N ASP A 446 69.41 -29.10 -11.62
CA ASP A 446 70.12 -29.19 -10.35
C ASP A 446 71.62 -29.40 -10.57
N VAL A 447 72.44 -28.93 -9.63
CA VAL A 447 73.88 -29.14 -9.61
C VAL A 447 74.30 -29.60 -8.22
N PHE A 448 74.78 -30.83 -8.12
CA PHE A 448 75.19 -31.42 -6.84
C PHE A 448 76.42 -32.31 -6.99
N GLU A 449 77.18 -32.48 -5.92
CA GLU A 449 78.33 -33.39 -5.87
C GLU A 449 77.86 -34.84 -5.68
N ILE A 450 78.39 -35.76 -6.49
CA ILE A 450 78.11 -37.20 -6.36
C ILE A 450 79.11 -37.84 -5.40
N ASP A 451 80.41 -37.77 -5.73
CA ASP A 451 81.49 -38.29 -4.89
C ASP A 451 82.89 -37.90 -5.41
N GLY A 452 83.80 -37.55 -4.50
CA GLY A 452 85.23 -37.33 -4.77
C GLY A 452 85.53 -36.22 -5.79
N GLY A 453 84.84 -35.08 -5.74
CA GLY A 453 85.03 -33.97 -6.68
C GLY A 453 84.34 -34.13 -8.04
N ARG A 454 83.46 -35.13 -8.20
CA ARG A 454 82.61 -35.29 -9.39
C ARG A 454 81.22 -34.68 -9.15
N TYR A 455 80.79 -33.83 -10.06
CA TYR A 455 79.51 -33.12 -10.00
C TYR A 455 78.54 -33.61 -11.08
N CYS A 456 77.24 -33.60 -10.78
CA CYS A 456 76.16 -33.87 -11.73
C CYS A 456 75.44 -32.57 -12.07
N LEU A 457 75.16 -32.36 -13.35
CA LEU A 457 74.23 -31.35 -13.85
C LEU A 457 73.05 -32.12 -14.43
N VAL A 458 71.84 -31.84 -13.93
CA VAL A 458 70.59 -32.39 -14.45
C VAL A 458 69.83 -31.30 -15.16
#